data_AF-A0A7C2I4P0-F1
#
_entry.id   AF-A0A7C2I4P0-F1
#
_cell.length_a   1.000
_cell.length_b   1.000
_cell.length_c   1.000
_cell.angle_alpha   90.00
_cell.angle_beta   90.00
_cell.angle_gamma   90.00
#
_symmetry.space_group_name_H-M   'P 1'
#
loop_
_entity.id
_entity.type
_entity.pdbx_description
1 polymer ?
#
loop_
_entity_poly.entity_id
_entity_poly.type
_entity_poly.pdbx_seq_one_letter_code
_entity_poly.pdbx_strand_id
1 'polypeptide(L)'
;MVVGTGKVSGGRTRGGSIMQGKATLWRHPIHPMLVPFPIAFFVGSFVADVVDLLGGSDFWTAMGTWLIAFGLVGGLLAALFGFIDYFTIPMGPEVRGTATRHMLVNLVVVALYAVNLYLRWRTPETPTGYVLSLIGVLGLAYSGWLGGALSYEHRLGTAPEQPTGQVPVGGRQRTPAR
;
A
#
# COMPACT_ATOMS: atom_id res chain seq x y z
N MET A 1 -23.74 -26.29 66.53
CA MET A 1 -24.27 -26.19 65.14
C MET A 1 -23.99 -24.76 64.71
N VAL A 2 -23.08 -24.37 63.84
CA VAL A 2 -22.43 -24.99 62.67
C VAL A 2 -20.96 -24.54 62.61
N VAL A 3 -20.10 -25.50 62.23
CA VAL A 3 -18.68 -25.36 61.87
C VAL A 3 -18.56 -24.78 60.46
N GLY A 4 -17.53 -23.97 60.18
CA GLY A 4 -17.27 -23.51 58.82
C GLY A 4 -15.95 -22.76 58.62
N THR A 5 -14.83 -23.45 58.79
CA THR A 5 -13.52 -23.04 58.26
C THR A 5 -13.51 -23.15 56.73
N GLY A 6 -13.08 -22.10 56.03
CA GLY A 6 -12.86 -22.10 54.58
C GLY A 6 -11.59 -21.34 54.20
N LYS A 7 -10.51 -22.08 53.94
CA LYS A 7 -9.29 -21.64 53.25
C LYS A 7 -9.47 -21.91 51.74
N VAL A 8 -8.52 -21.44 50.90
CA VAL A 8 -8.31 -21.74 49.46
C VAL A 8 -9.03 -20.74 48.54
N SER A 9 -8.46 -20.13 47.49
CA SER A 9 -7.20 -20.30 46.74
C SER A 9 -6.88 -19.00 45.99
N GLY A 10 -5.60 -18.76 45.72
CA GLY A 10 -5.15 -17.70 44.85
C GLY A 10 -5.76 -17.78 43.45
N GLY A 11 -6.44 -16.70 43.06
CA GLY A 11 -6.86 -16.47 41.69
C GLY A 11 -5.65 -16.08 40.84
N ARG A 12 -5.15 -17.04 40.06
CA ARG A 12 -4.17 -16.85 38.98
C ARG A 12 -4.60 -15.67 38.11
N THR A 13 -3.84 -14.58 38.17
CA THR A 13 -3.78 -13.60 37.08
C THR A 13 -3.40 -14.36 35.82
N ARG A 14 -4.36 -14.57 34.90
CA ARG A 14 -4.03 -14.94 33.52
C ARG A 14 -3.28 -13.75 32.94
N GLY A 15 -1.96 -13.78 33.10
CA GLY A 15 -1.05 -12.96 32.31
C GLY A 15 -1.38 -13.28 30.86
N GLY A 16 -2.07 -12.35 30.19
CA GLY A 16 -2.24 -12.40 28.77
C GLY A 16 -0.85 -12.52 28.18
N SER A 17 -0.61 -13.63 27.49
CA SER A 17 0.56 -13.81 26.67
C SER A 17 0.54 -12.71 25.63
N ILE A 18 1.24 -11.62 25.94
CA ILE A 18 1.72 -10.65 24.96
C ILE A 18 2.63 -11.45 24.03
N MET A 19 2.01 -12.05 23.01
CA MET A 19 2.70 -12.50 21.81
C MET A 19 3.26 -11.24 21.16
N GLN A 20 4.41 -10.80 21.66
CA GLN A 20 5.30 -9.88 20.96
C GLN A 20 5.75 -10.61 19.70
N GLY A 21 4.95 -10.45 18.65
CA GLY A 21 5.28 -10.85 17.31
C GLY A 21 6.52 -10.10 16.88
N LYS A 22 7.64 -10.83 16.86
CA LYS A 22 8.88 -10.44 16.19
C LYS A 22 8.60 -10.31 14.70
N ALA A 23 8.16 -9.14 14.26
CA ALA A 23 8.06 -8.78 12.84
C ALA A 23 8.15 -7.25 12.68
N THR A 24 9.25 -6.66 13.15
CA THR A 24 9.62 -5.28 12.79
C THR A 24 10.89 -5.29 11.97
N LEU A 25 10.85 -5.99 10.85
CA LEU A 25 11.62 -5.69 9.65
C LEU A 25 10.51 -5.38 8.64
N TRP A 26 9.96 -4.17 8.52
CA TRP A 26 10.58 -2.88 8.25
C TRP A 26 9.67 -1.80 8.85
N ARG A 27 10.22 -0.82 9.59
CA ARG A 27 9.44 0.31 10.13
C ARG A 27 9.00 1.34 9.08
N HIS A 28 9.38 1.13 7.82
CA HIS A 28 9.09 2.03 6.72
C HIS A 28 8.40 1.26 5.59
N PRO A 29 7.17 1.66 5.21
CA PRO A 29 6.44 0.97 4.16
C PRO A 29 7.06 1.36 2.81
N ILE A 30 7.94 0.49 2.29
CA ILE A 30 8.70 0.73 1.05
C ILE A 30 7.75 0.80 -0.15
N HIS A 31 6.75 -0.09 -0.20
CA HIS A 31 5.78 -0.14 -1.28
C HIS A 31 5.14 1.23 -1.55
N PRO A 32 4.49 1.92 -0.59
CA PRO A 32 3.93 3.24 -0.83
C PRO A 32 4.97 4.35 -1.05
N MET A 33 6.24 4.16 -0.66
CA MET A 33 7.32 5.09 -1.05
C MET A 33 7.67 4.98 -2.54
N LEU A 34 7.49 3.80 -3.13
CA LEU A 34 7.80 3.53 -4.54
C LEU A 34 6.63 3.83 -5.47
N VAL A 35 5.39 3.71 -5.01
CA VAL A 35 4.17 3.92 -5.81
C VAL A 35 4.10 5.28 -6.55
N PRO A 36 4.58 6.42 -6.00
CA PRO A 36 4.56 7.70 -6.72
C PRO A 36 5.33 7.71 -8.04
N PHE A 37 6.42 6.95 -8.15
CA PHE A 37 7.27 6.91 -9.35
C PHE A 37 6.53 6.36 -10.58
N PRO A 38 5.98 5.12 -10.58
CA PRO A 38 5.23 4.62 -11.73
C PRO A 38 4.01 5.48 -12.04
N ILE A 39 3.31 6.03 -11.04
CA ILE A 39 2.17 6.92 -11.28
C ILE A 39 2.61 8.16 -12.06
N ALA A 40 3.63 8.88 -11.57
CA ALA A 40 4.13 10.09 -12.22
C ALA A 40 4.62 9.82 -13.64
N PHE A 41 5.33 8.71 -13.86
CA PHE A 41 5.87 8.36 -15.16
C PHE A 41 4.80 7.93 -16.17
N PHE A 42 3.85 7.07 -15.78
CA PHE A 42 2.77 6.63 -16.66
C PHE A 42 1.76 7.74 -16.98
N VAL A 43 1.46 8.62 -16.01
CA VAL A 43 0.64 9.81 -16.26
C VAL A 43 1.41 10.79 -17.13
N GLY A 44 2.70 11.02 -16.84
CA GLY A 44 3.56 11.88 -17.64
C GLY A 44 3.68 11.41 -19.10
N SER A 45 3.76 10.10 -19.35
CA SER A 45 3.78 9.58 -20.71
C SER A 45 2.47 9.84 -21.46
N PHE A 46 1.33 9.71 -20.77
CA PHE A 46 0.04 10.06 -21.37
C PHE A 46 -0.09 11.57 -21.64
N VAL A 47 0.43 12.43 -20.77
CA VAL A 47 0.51 13.87 -21.04
C VAL A 47 1.37 14.13 -22.29
N ALA A 48 2.50 13.45 -22.43
CA ALA A 48 3.33 13.56 -23.62
C ALA A 48 2.58 13.15 -24.90
N ASP A 49 1.79 12.08 -24.84
CA ASP A 49 0.93 11.64 -25.93
C ASP A 49 -0.11 12.70 -26.33
N VAL A 50 -0.72 13.37 -25.35
CA VAL A 50 -1.68 14.44 -25.62
C VAL A 50 -0.99 15.62 -26.31
N VAL A 51 0.21 16.00 -25.87
CA VAL A 51 0.96 17.10 -26.50
C VAL A 51 1.36 16.73 -27.93
N ASP A 52 1.81 15.50 -28.14
CA ASP A 52 2.14 14.98 -29.46
C ASP A 52 0.94 15.03 -30.43
N LEU A 53 -0.22 14.55 -29.99
CA LEU A 53 -1.49 14.62 -30.74
C LEU A 53 -1.96 16.05 -31.06
N LEU A 54 -1.53 17.04 -30.28
CA LEU A 54 -1.82 18.46 -30.50
C LEU A 54 -0.81 19.16 -31.42
N GLY A 55 0.08 18.41 -32.07
CA GLY A 55 1.11 18.93 -32.97
C GLY A 55 2.44 19.21 -32.28
N GLY A 56 2.75 18.46 -31.22
CA GLY A 56 4.07 18.47 -30.59
C GLY A 56 5.17 17.98 -31.56
N SER A 57 6.42 18.33 -31.26
CA SER A 57 7.58 17.77 -31.95
C SER A 57 7.89 16.33 -31.49
N ASP A 58 8.67 15.59 -32.28
CA ASP A 58 9.17 14.22 -32.02
C ASP A 58 9.77 14.00 -30.60
N PHE A 59 10.22 15.08 -29.96
CA PHE A 59 10.62 15.08 -28.56
C PHE A 59 9.56 14.47 -27.62
N TRP A 60 8.27 14.78 -27.83
CA TRP A 60 7.20 14.31 -26.94
C TRP A 60 6.96 12.81 -27.08
N THR A 61 7.01 12.28 -28.31
CA THR A 61 7.02 10.84 -28.58
C THR A 61 8.17 10.12 -27.87
N ALA A 62 9.39 10.66 -28.01
CA ALA A 62 10.57 10.09 -27.38
C ALA A 62 10.47 10.15 -25.84
N MET A 63 10.06 11.29 -25.30
CA MET A 63 9.89 11.49 -23.86
C MET A 63 8.83 10.54 -23.29
N GLY A 64 7.66 10.43 -23.95
CA GLY A 64 6.60 9.51 -23.53
C GLY A 64 7.08 8.06 -23.52
N THR A 65 7.85 7.64 -24.52
CA THR A 65 8.43 6.29 -24.60
C THR A 65 9.39 6.01 -23.44
N TRP A 66 10.29 6.95 -23.11
CA TRP A 66 11.21 6.82 -21.97
C TRP A 66 10.49 6.87 -20.62
N LEU A 67 9.47 7.71 -20.48
CA LEU A 67 8.63 7.74 -19.28
C LEU A 67 7.93 6.40 -19.06
N ILE A 68 7.42 5.75 -20.11
CA ILE A 68 6.87 4.39 -19.98
C ILE A 68 7.95 3.42 -19.46
N ALA A 69 9.17 3.47 -20.01
CA ALA A 69 10.26 2.59 -19.58
C ALA A 69 10.61 2.79 -18.10
N PHE A 70 10.77 4.03 -17.63
CA PHE A 70 11.02 4.32 -16.22
C PHE A 70 9.83 3.97 -15.33
N GLY A 71 8.61 4.20 -15.83
CA GLY A 71 7.36 3.79 -15.17
C GLY A 71 7.31 2.28 -14.95
N LEU A 72 7.72 1.47 -15.93
CA LEU A 72 7.79 0.01 -15.79
C LEU A 72 8.82 -0.42 -14.75
N VAL A 73 10.01 0.20 -14.74
CA VAL A 73 11.02 -0.09 -13.70
C VAL A 73 10.47 0.23 -12.30
N GLY A 74 9.92 1.43 -12.12
CA GLY A 74 9.30 1.82 -10.84
C GLY A 74 8.11 0.94 -10.46
N GLY A 75 7.28 0.55 -11.44
CA GLY A 75 6.11 -0.30 -11.26
C GLY A 75 6.46 -1.72 -10.85
N LEU A 76 7.51 -2.30 -11.45
CA LEU A 76 8.00 -3.64 -11.08
C LEU A 76 8.62 -3.63 -9.69
N LEU A 77 9.37 -2.59 -9.32
CA LEU A 77 9.89 -2.43 -7.96
C LEU A 77 8.74 -2.30 -6.96
N ALA A 78 7.76 -1.42 -7.23
CA ALA A 78 6.59 -1.26 -6.37
C ALA A 78 5.78 -2.57 -6.25
N ALA A 79 5.60 -3.32 -7.35
CA ALA A 79 4.92 -4.61 -7.36
C ALA A 79 5.65 -5.66 -6.53
N LEU A 80 6.99 -5.72 -6.58
CA LEU A 80 7.78 -6.62 -5.75
C LEU A 80 7.53 -6.39 -4.26
N PHE A 81 7.65 -5.14 -3.80
CA PHE A 81 7.42 -4.83 -2.39
C PHE A 81 5.95 -4.95 -1.99
N GLY A 82 5.02 -4.61 -2.88
CA GLY A 82 3.58 -4.79 -2.65
C GLY A 82 3.19 -6.27 -2.54
N PHE A 83 3.85 -7.15 -3.31
CA PHE A 83 3.66 -8.59 -3.19
C PHE A 83 4.18 -9.11 -1.85
N ILE A 84 5.33 -8.63 -1.38
CA ILE A 84 5.84 -8.95 -0.03
C ILE A 84 4.84 -8.49 1.03
N ASP A 85 4.33 -7.25 0.95
CA ASP A 85 3.34 -6.71 1.89
C ASP A 85 2.05 -7.55 1.90
N TYR A 86 1.58 -7.99 0.73
CA TYR A 86 0.37 -8.82 0.59
C TYR A 86 0.44 -10.15 1.36
N PHE A 87 1.62 -10.77 1.45
CA PHE A 87 1.81 -12.04 2.15
C PHE A 87 2.28 -11.87 3.60
N THR A 88 2.87 -10.74 3.96
CA THR A 88 3.44 -10.51 5.29
C THR A 88 2.51 -9.77 6.23
N ILE A 89 1.62 -8.92 5.71
CA ILE A 89 0.65 -8.18 6.52
C ILE A 89 -0.58 -9.05 6.77
N PRO A 90 -0.96 -9.32 8.03
CA PRO A 90 -2.20 -10.01 8.35
C PRO A 90 -3.41 -9.16 7.92
N MET A 91 -4.31 -9.74 7.12
CA MET A 91 -5.51 -9.07 6.61
C MET A 91 -6.75 -9.94 6.81
N GLY A 92 -7.88 -9.32 7.17
CA GLY A 92 -9.19 -9.98 7.15
C GLY A 92 -9.66 -10.28 5.71
N PRO A 93 -10.65 -11.18 5.52
CA PRO A 93 -11.12 -11.59 4.19
C PRO A 93 -11.58 -10.44 3.29
N GLU A 94 -12.30 -9.46 3.86
CA GLU A 94 -12.79 -8.29 3.13
C GLU A 94 -11.64 -7.42 2.59
N VAL A 95 -10.68 -7.08 3.47
CA VAL A 95 -9.49 -6.29 3.13
C VAL A 95 -8.62 -7.00 2.10
N ARG A 96 -8.46 -8.33 2.25
CA ARG A 96 -7.69 -9.16 1.30
C ARG A 96 -8.34 -9.19 -0.08
N GLY A 97 -9.67 -9.14 -0.16
CA GLY A 97 -10.39 -9.01 -1.43
C GLY A 97 -10.03 -7.74 -2.19
N THR A 98 -10.09 -6.59 -1.49
CA THR A 98 -9.69 -5.27 -2.06
C THR A 98 -8.21 -5.24 -2.43
N ALA A 99 -7.32 -5.77 -1.57
CA ALA A 99 -5.89 -5.86 -1.83
C ALA A 99 -5.57 -6.72 -3.07
N THR A 100 -6.29 -7.83 -3.25
CA THR A 100 -6.15 -8.69 -4.43
C THR A 100 -6.58 -7.96 -5.71
N ARG A 101 -7.73 -7.26 -5.68
CA ARG A 101 -8.20 -6.47 -6.83
C ARG A 101 -7.20 -5.37 -7.18
N HIS A 102 -6.70 -4.64 -6.18
CA HIS A 102 -5.69 -3.61 -6.38
C HIS A 102 -4.42 -4.19 -7.02
N MET A 103 -3.90 -5.30 -6.50
CA MET A 103 -2.74 -5.99 -7.07
C MET A 103 -2.98 -6.41 -8.53
N LEU A 104 -4.11 -7.07 -8.82
CA LEU A 104 -4.44 -7.55 -10.16
C LEU A 104 -4.56 -6.40 -11.17
N VAL A 105 -5.23 -5.31 -10.80
CA VAL A 105 -5.36 -4.12 -11.67
C VAL A 105 -3.97 -3.55 -11.98
N ASN A 106 -3.08 -3.41 -10.99
CA ASN A 106 -1.73 -2.89 -11.23
C ASN A 106 -0.89 -3.83 -12.11
N LEU A 107 -1.01 -5.14 -11.96
CA LEU A 107 -0.31 -6.09 -12.84
C LEU A 107 -0.80 -5.99 -14.28
N VAL A 108 -2.12 -5.81 -14.49
CA VAL A 108 -2.68 -5.54 -15.81
C VAL A 108 -2.16 -4.22 -16.38
N VAL A 109 -2.11 -3.15 -15.59
CA VAL A 109 -1.54 -1.86 -16.01
C VAL A 109 -0.07 -2.00 -16.42
N VAL A 110 0.75 -2.68 -15.61
CA VAL A 110 2.17 -2.91 -15.93
C VAL A 110 2.32 -3.72 -17.22
N ALA A 111 1.54 -4.80 -17.39
CA ALA A 111 1.56 -5.59 -18.62
C ALA A 111 1.13 -4.76 -19.84
N LEU A 112 0.10 -3.93 -19.69
CA LEU A 112 -0.40 -3.03 -20.72
C LEU A 112 0.69 -2.03 -21.15
N TYR A 113 1.36 -1.38 -20.19
CA TYR A 113 2.46 -0.46 -20.50
C TYR A 113 3.69 -1.17 -21.07
N ALA A 114 3.95 -2.43 -20.71
CA ALA A 114 5.01 -3.23 -21.34
C ALA A 114 4.71 -3.51 -22.81
N VAL A 115 3.45 -3.84 -23.14
CA VAL A 115 3.00 -3.96 -24.54
C VAL A 115 3.10 -2.63 -25.26
N ASN A 116 2.68 -1.53 -24.62
CA ASN A 116 2.77 -0.18 -25.19
C ASN A 116 4.23 0.20 -25.51
N LEU A 117 5.16 -0.03 -24.56
CA LEU A 117 6.58 0.20 -24.77
C LEU A 117 7.11 -0.62 -25.95
N TYR A 118 6.76 -1.91 -26.01
CA TYR A 118 7.17 -2.78 -27.11
C TYR A 118 6.69 -2.25 -28.46
N LEU A 119 5.43 -1.83 -28.56
CA LEU A 119 4.86 -1.28 -29.79
C LEU A 119 5.58 0.00 -30.21
N ARG A 120 5.81 0.94 -29.28
CA ARG A 120 6.52 2.20 -29.54
C ARG A 120 7.97 1.99 -29.95
N TRP A 121 8.63 0.99 -29.39
CA TRP A 121 10.01 0.66 -29.76
C TRP A 121 10.14 0.14 -31.19
N ARG A 122 9.08 -0.48 -31.71
CA ARG A 122 9.03 -1.03 -33.08
C ARG A 122 8.57 0.00 -34.08
N THR A 123 7.52 0.72 -33.73
CA THR A 123 6.91 1.78 -34.55
C THR A 123 6.57 2.94 -33.62
N PRO A 124 7.40 3.98 -33.60
CA PRO A 124 7.05 5.23 -32.93
C PRO A 124 5.71 5.76 -33.45
N GLU A 125 4.91 6.41 -32.60
CA GLU A 125 3.69 7.15 -33.00
C GLU A 125 2.56 6.28 -33.57
N THR A 126 2.14 5.27 -32.82
CA THR A 126 0.98 4.45 -33.20
C THR A 126 -0.28 4.93 -32.46
N PRO A 127 -1.44 5.08 -33.14
CA PRO A 127 -2.72 5.36 -32.48
C PRO A 127 -3.03 4.38 -31.35
N THR A 128 -2.65 3.11 -31.53
CA THR A 128 -2.76 2.07 -30.50
C THR A 128 -1.98 2.43 -29.23
N GLY A 129 -0.77 2.99 -29.36
CA GLY A 129 0.05 3.41 -28.22
C GLY A 129 -0.60 4.49 -27.37
N TYR A 130 -1.32 5.43 -27.98
CA TYR A 130 -2.07 6.48 -27.25
C TYR A 130 -3.30 5.91 -26.54
N VAL A 131 -4.05 5.02 -27.20
CA VAL A 131 -5.21 4.34 -26.59
C VAL A 131 -4.77 3.49 -25.40
N LEU A 132 -3.66 2.76 -25.52
CA LEU A 132 -3.07 1.99 -24.43
C LEU A 132 -2.69 2.92 -23.26
N SER A 133 -2.02 4.05 -23.50
CA SER A 133 -1.70 5.01 -22.45
C SER A 133 -2.95 5.51 -21.71
N LEU A 134 -4.02 5.86 -22.45
CA LEU A 134 -5.28 6.31 -21.85
C LEU A 134 -5.90 5.22 -20.97
N ILE A 135 -6.02 4.00 -21.48
CA ILE A 135 -6.56 2.87 -20.70
C ILE A 135 -5.70 2.59 -19.47
N GLY A 136 -4.37 2.68 -19.61
CA GLY A 136 -3.41 2.55 -18.52
C GLY A 136 -3.63 3.58 -17.41
N VAL A 137 -3.78 4.86 -17.76
CA VAL A 137 -4.06 5.94 -16.80
C VAL A 137 -5.41 5.76 -16.10
N LEU A 138 -6.45 5.35 -16.84
CA LEU A 138 -7.76 5.03 -16.24
C LEU A 138 -7.66 3.85 -15.26
N GLY A 139 -6.88 2.82 -15.62
CA GLY A 139 -6.57 1.70 -14.74
C GLY A 139 -5.81 2.13 -13.48
N LEU A 140 -4.83 3.04 -13.61
CA LEU A 140 -4.12 3.63 -12.48
C LEU A 140 -5.05 4.44 -11.56
N ALA A 141 -5.96 5.23 -12.13
CA ALA A 141 -6.93 5.99 -11.34
C ALA A 141 -7.85 5.07 -10.53
N TYR A 142 -8.38 4.02 -11.16
CA TYR A 142 -9.18 2.99 -10.48
C TYR A 142 -8.37 2.25 -9.41
N SER A 143 -7.14 1.85 -9.73
CA SER A 143 -6.22 1.23 -8.79
C SER A 143 -5.91 2.13 -7.59
N GLY A 144 -5.68 3.43 -7.84
CA GLY A 144 -5.43 4.44 -6.81
C GLY A 144 -6.61 4.62 -5.86
N TRP A 145 -7.84 4.55 -6.37
CA TRP A 145 -9.04 4.54 -5.53
C TRP A 145 -9.08 3.31 -4.60
N LEU A 146 -8.79 2.11 -5.12
CA LEU A 146 -8.68 0.90 -4.30
C LEU A 146 -7.55 0.99 -3.26
N GLY A 147 -6.39 1.55 -3.64
CA GLY A 147 -5.26 1.77 -2.74
C GLY A 147 -5.60 2.74 -1.61
N GLY A 148 -6.32 3.82 -1.94
CA GLY A 148 -6.86 4.77 -0.97
C GLY A 148 -7.79 4.09 0.04
N ALA A 149 -8.69 3.22 -0.40
CA ALA A 149 -9.56 2.46 0.50
C ALA A 149 -8.74 1.58 1.47
N LEU A 150 -7.69 0.91 0.98
CA LEU A 150 -6.79 0.11 1.84
C LEU A 150 -6.06 0.95 2.90
N SER A 151 -5.60 2.15 2.55
CA SER A 151 -4.87 3.03 3.46
C SER A 151 -5.77 3.77 4.45
N TYR A 152 -6.87 4.36 3.97
CA TYR A 152 -7.71 5.26 4.77
C TYR A 152 -8.81 4.52 5.53
N GLU A 153 -9.43 3.49 4.94
CA GLU A 153 -10.56 2.78 5.57
C GLU A 153 -10.07 1.59 6.40
N HIS A 154 -9.05 0.89 5.92
CA HIS A 154 -8.51 -0.31 6.59
C HIS A 154 -7.23 -0.07 7.39
N ARG A 155 -6.72 1.17 7.42
CA ARG A 155 -5.54 1.62 8.21
C ARG A 155 -4.25 0.83 7.93
N LEU A 156 -4.17 0.11 6.81
CA LEU A 156 -2.98 -0.66 6.43
C LEU A 156 -1.81 0.31 6.21
N GLY A 157 -0.72 0.12 6.98
CA GLY A 157 0.47 0.97 6.92
C GLY A 157 0.52 2.11 7.95
N THR A 158 -0.50 2.28 8.79
CA THR A 158 -0.42 3.17 9.96
C THR A 158 0.00 2.39 11.20
N ALA A 159 0.89 2.96 12.01
CA ALA A 159 1.24 2.35 13.29
C ALA A 159 -0.04 2.21 14.14
N PRO A 160 -0.24 1.08 14.86
CA PRO A 160 -1.37 0.96 15.76
C PRO A 160 -1.32 2.14 16.74
N GLU A 161 -2.40 2.90 16.80
CA GLU A 161 -2.60 3.89 17.85
C GLU A 161 -2.43 3.16 19.18
N GLN A 162 -1.39 3.50 19.94
CA GLN A 162 -1.24 2.95 21.28
C GLN A 162 -2.53 3.30 22.02
N PRO A 163 -3.24 2.33 22.61
CA PRO A 163 -4.36 2.66 23.49
C PRO A 163 -3.78 3.61 24.52
N THR A 164 -4.25 4.85 24.52
CA THR A 164 -3.78 5.88 25.44
C THR A 164 -4.01 5.30 26.83
N GLY A 165 -2.92 4.84 27.45
CA GLY A 165 -2.98 4.13 28.69
C GLY A 165 -3.73 4.99 29.68
N GLN A 166 -4.75 4.40 30.31
CA GLN A 166 -5.31 4.90 31.55
C GLN A 166 -4.15 5.30 32.44
N VAL A 167 -3.92 6.61 32.60
CA VAL A 167 -2.98 7.12 33.60
C VAL A 167 -3.55 6.64 34.94
N PRO A 168 -2.88 5.75 35.69
CA PRO A 168 -3.35 5.40 37.01
C PRO A 168 -3.22 6.68 37.83
N VAL A 169 -4.35 7.33 38.13
CA VAL A 169 -4.38 8.46 39.06
C VAL A 169 -3.84 7.92 40.38
N GLY A 170 -2.61 8.32 40.70
CA GLY A 170 -1.83 7.81 41.80
C GLY A 170 -2.64 7.82 43.10
N GLY A 171 -2.72 6.64 43.71
CA GLY A 171 -3.28 6.46 45.04
C GLY A 171 -2.56 7.37 46.03
N ARG A 172 -3.33 8.26 46.66
CA ARG A 172 -2.89 9.16 47.72
C ARG A 172 -2.32 8.31 48.87
N GLN A 173 -0.99 8.26 49.00
CA GLN A 173 -0.34 7.69 50.18
C GLN A 173 -0.77 8.50 51.41
N ARG A 174 -1.56 7.89 52.29
CA ARG A 174 -1.82 8.42 53.63
C ARG A 174 -0.60 8.06 54.49
N THR A 175 0.22 9.05 54.80
CA THR A 175 1.28 8.94 55.81
C THR A 175 0.63 8.71 57.18
N PRO A 176 1.05 7.71 57.97
CA PRO A 176 0.65 7.63 59.36
C PRO A 176 1.62 8.41 60.27
N ALA A 177 1.03 9.02 61.29
CA ALA A 177 1.56 9.38 62.60
C ALA A 177 2.52 10.57 62.74
N ARG A 178 2.07 11.55 63.54
CA ARG A 178 2.59 11.73 64.90
C ARG A 178 1.44 11.76 65.89
#